data_AF-A0A452SLJ8-F1
#
_entry.id   AF-A0A452SLJ8-F1
#
_cell.length_a   1.000
_cell.length_b   1.000
_cell.length_c   1.000
_cell.angle_alpha   90.00
_cell.angle_beta   90.00
_cell.angle_gamma   90.00
#
_symmetry.space_group_name_H-M   'P 1'
#
loop_
_entity.id
_entity.type
_entity.pdbx_description
1 polymer ?
#
loop_
_entity_poly.entity_id
_entity_poly.type
_entity_poly.pdbx_seq_one_letter_code
_entity_poly.pdbx_strand_id
1 'polypeptide(L)'
;TAGMEPRVVCVLVLVCVLTLSSLAQDTCVVAPHHRANCGTPGITPSQCKERGCCFDNTVSGVPWCFHPAAVENPPDEECSF
;
A
#
# COMPACT_ATOMS: atom_id res chain seq x y z
N THR A 1 -3.59 -19.44 -36.17
CA THR A 1 -3.35 -19.19 -34.74
C THR A 1 -1.89 -18.84 -34.58
N ALA A 2 -1.54 -17.56 -34.42
CA ALA A 2 -0.15 -17.14 -34.27
C ALA A 2 0.32 -17.54 -32.87
N GLY A 3 1.06 -18.64 -32.76
CA GLY A 3 1.65 -19.08 -31.50
C GLY A 3 2.87 -18.23 -31.18
N MET A 4 2.83 -17.52 -30.06
CA MET A 4 4.01 -16.84 -29.52
C MET A 4 5.10 -17.88 -29.20
N GLU A 5 6.33 -17.56 -29.59
CA GLU A 5 7.51 -18.34 -29.24
C GLU A 5 7.69 -18.43 -27.71
N PRO A 6 8.11 -19.58 -27.15
CA PRO A 6 8.18 -19.80 -25.70
C PRO A 6 9.13 -18.82 -25.00
N ARG A 7 10.10 -18.27 -25.74
CA ARG A 7 11.01 -17.23 -25.27
C ARG A 7 10.31 -15.89 -25.08
N VAL A 8 9.44 -15.50 -26.02
CA VAL A 8 8.63 -14.28 -25.92
C VAL A 8 7.62 -14.41 -24.79
N VAL A 9 7.02 -15.59 -24.60
CA VAL A 9 6.15 -15.85 -23.43
C VAL A 9 6.93 -15.69 -22.12
N CYS A 10 8.11 -16.30 -21.99
CA CYS A 10 8.94 -16.13 -20.81
C CYS A 10 9.33 -14.67 -20.57
N VAL A 11 9.77 -13.95 -21.60
CA VAL A 11 10.16 -12.54 -21.47
C VAL A 11 8.95 -11.68 -21.06
N LEU A 12 7.77 -11.91 -21.64
CA LEU A 12 6.54 -11.20 -21.26
C LEU A 12 6.17 -11.47 -19.80
N VAL A 13 6.21 -12.73 -19.36
CA VAL A 13 5.93 -13.09 -17.95
C VAL A 13 6.94 -12.44 -17.00
N LEU A 14 8.23 -12.50 -17.32
CA LEU A 14 9.30 -11.88 -16.53
C LEU A 14 9.14 -10.35 -16.45
N VAL A 15 8.78 -9.70 -17.55
CA VAL A 15 8.51 -8.25 -17.56
C VAL A 15 7.27 -7.94 -16.73
N CYS A 16 6.18 -8.70 -16.88
CA CYS A 16 4.96 -8.50 -16.10
C CYS A 16 5.19 -8.62 -14.58
N VAL A 17 5.89 -9.66 -14.11
CA VAL A 17 6.16 -9.83 -12.67
C VAL A 17 7.04 -8.70 -12.11
N LEU A 18 8.00 -8.21 -12.90
CA LEU A 18 8.87 -7.10 -12.49
C LEU A 18 8.09 -5.77 -12.43
N THR A 19 7.13 -5.55 -13.33
CA THR A 19 6.32 -4.32 -13.35
C THR A 19 5.17 -4.32 -12.35
N LEU A 20 4.58 -5.47 -12.02
CA LEU A 20 3.46 -5.58 -11.07
C LEU A 20 3.87 -5.37 -9.60
N SER A 21 5.17 -5.33 -9.31
CA SER A 21 5.70 -5.18 -7.95
C SER A 21 5.44 -3.80 -7.32
N SER A 22 4.90 -2.83 -8.08
CA SER A 22 4.79 -1.42 -7.65
C SER A 22 3.37 -0.90 -7.43
N LEU A 23 2.34 -1.76 -7.34
CA LEU A 23 1.03 -1.33 -6.84
C LEU A 23 1.08 -1.12 -5.32
N ALA A 24 1.76 -0.06 -4.89
CA ALA A 24 1.58 0.47 -3.54
C ALA A 24 0.20 1.13 -3.50
N GLN A 25 -0.84 0.37 -3.13
CA GLN A 25 -2.12 0.97 -2.73
C GLN A 25 -1.82 2.00 -1.63
N ASP A 26 -2.34 3.23 -1.78
CA ASP A 26 -2.15 4.30 -0.81
C ASP A 26 -3.02 4.04 0.43
N THR A 27 -2.55 3.16 1.31
CA THR A 27 -3.28 2.70 2.50
C THR A 27 -3.29 3.75 3.62
N CYS A 28 -2.68 4.92 3.43
CA CYS A 28 -2.61 5.97 4.44
C CYS A 28 -3.74 7.00 4.38
N VAL A 29 -4.67 6.87 3.43
CA VAL A 29 -5.85 7.74 3.32
C VAL A 29 -6.95 7.28 4.30
N VAL A 30 -6.78 7.62 5.57
CA VAL A 30 -7.78 7.36 6.63
C VAL A 30 -8.31 8.68 7.19
N ALA A 31 -9.64 8.82 7.22
CA ALA A 31 -10.31 9.98 7.78
C ALA A 31 -9.81 10.25 9.22
N PRO A 32 -9.45 11.48 9.61
CA PRO A 32 -8.77 11.79 10.87
C PRO A 32 -9.42 11.17 12.12
N HIS A 33 -10.75 11.21 12.18
CA HIS A 33 -11.53 10.67 13.31
C HIS A 33 -11.69 9.15 13.31
N HIS A 34 -11.38 8.48 12.19
CA HIS A 34 -11.40 7.01 12.07
C HIS A 34 -10.00 6.39 12.22
N ARG A 35 -8.97 7.21 12.44
CA ARG A 35 -7.60 6.75 12.62
C ARG A 35 -7.47 5.95 13.92
N ALA A 36 -7.05 4.70 13.80
CA ALA A 36 -6.68 3.88 14.94
C ALA A 36 -5.22 4.17 15.33
N ASN A 37 -4.99 4.57 16.58
CA ASN A 37 -3.65 4.88 17.08
C ASN A 37 -2.69 3.69 16.89
N CYS A 38 -1.52 3.94 16.31
CA CYS A 38 -0.42 2.98 16.13
C CYS A 38 0.86 3.43 16.87
N GLY A 39 0.83 4.51 17.64
CA GLY A 39 2.04 5.18 18.13
C GLY A 39 1.90 5.78 19.53
N THR A 40 3.04 6.02 20.18
CA THR A 40 3.06 6.77 21.43
C THR A 40 2.84 8.28 21.18
N PRO A 41 2.32 9.04 22.15
CA PRO A 41 2.27 10.49 22.04
C PRO A 41 3.68 11.06 21.85
N GLY A 42 3.83 12.01 20.92
CA GLY A 42 5.13 12.60 20.59
C GLY A 42 6.04 11.74 19.71
N ILE A 43 5.55 10.62 19.16
CA ILE A 43 6.30 9.81 18.19
C ILE A 43 6.73 10.65 16.98
N THR A 44 7.97 10.44 16.52
CA THR A 44 8.46 11.12 15.31
C THR A 44 7.89 10.47 14.04
N PRO A 45 7.85 11.20 12.91
CA PRO A 45 7.39 10.64 11.64
C PRO A 45 8.16 9.38 11.24
N SER A 46 9.48 9.39 11.44
CA SER A 46 10.35 8.26 11.11
C SER A 46 10.07 7.04 11.99
N GLN A 47 9.93 7.22 13.31
CA GLN A 47 9.59 6.12 14.22
C GLN A 47 8.20 5.53 13.91
N CYS A 48 7.23 6.36 13.51
CA CYS A 48 5.92 5.87 13.11
C CYS A 48 5.99 5.02 11.83
N LYS A 49 6.72 5.50 10.82
CA LYS A 49 6.92 4.78 9.55
C LYS A 49 7.71 3.48 9.72
N GLU A 50 8.72 3.47 10.59
CA GLU A 50 9.49 2.27 10.91
C GLU A 50 8.62 1.16 11.54
N ARG A 51 7.55 1.55 12.23
CA ARG A 51 6.54 0.61 12.76
C ARG A 51 5.56 0.11 11.69
N GLY A 52 5.72 0.50 10.43
CA GLY A 52 4.82 0.15 9.33
C GLY A 52 3.50 0.93 9.34
N CYS A 53 3.47 2.09 10.01
CA CYS A 53 2.27 2.90 10.17
C CYS A 53 2.34 4.25 9.44
N CYS A 54 1.17 4.86 9.28
CA CYS A 54 1.00 6.13 8.60
C CYS A 54 1.18 7.29 9.57
N PHE A 55 1.81 8.37 9.11
CA PHE A 55 2.01 9.58 9.90
C PHE A 55 1.39 10.80 9.22
N ASP A 56 0.51 11.50 9.93
CA ASP A 56 -0.06 12.78 9.50
C ASP A 56 -0.39 13.66 10.72
N ASN A 57 0.26 14.81 10.81
CA ASN A 57 0.10 15.78 11.90
C ASN A 57 -0.68 17.03 11.49
N THR A 58 -1.37 17.01 10.35
CA THR A 58 -2.12 18.16 9.83
C THR A 58 -3.40 18.44 10.62
N VAL A 59 -3.94 17.43 11.32
CA VAL A 59 -5.14 17.55 12.14
C VAL A 59 -4.81 17.30 13.61
N SER A 60 -5.24 18.22 14.49
CA SER A 60 -5.09 18.11 15.94
C SER A 60 -6.23 17.32 16.59
N GLY A 61 -6.00 16.75 17.78
CA GLY A 61 -7.02 16.03 18.53
C GLY A 61 -7.29 14.60 18.05
N VAL A 62 -6.47 14.10 17.14
CA VAL A 62 -6.51 12.75 16.57
C VAL A 62 -5.12 12.12 16.59
N PRO A 63 -4.97 10.79 16.51
CA PRO A 63 -3.65 10.17 16.49
C PRO A 63 -2.89 10.54 15.20
N TRP A 64 -1.70 11.10 15.37
CA TRP A 64 -0.81 11.41 14.24
C TRP A 64 -0.14 10.18 13.66
N CYS A 65 0.14 9.17 14.49
CA CYS A 65 0.61 7.87 14.05
C CYS A 65 -0.55 6.87 14.12
N PHE A 66 -0.95 6.35 12.96
CA PHE A 66 -2.15 5.54 12.83
C PHE A 66 -1.94 4.35 11.90
N HIS A 67 -2.76 3.31 12.09
CA HIS A 67 -2.73 2.14 11.24
C HIS A 67 -3.20 2.49 9.83
N PRO A 68 -2.57 1.91 8.78
CA PRO A 68 -3.10 1.99 7.43
C PRO A 68 -4.52 1.42 7.36
N ALA A 69 -5.29 1.85 6.37
CA ALA A 69 -6.55 1.22 6.01
C ALA A 69 -6.30 -0.28 5.77
N ALA A 70 -7.11 -1.14 6.38
CA ALA A 70 -7.07 -2.56 6.09
C ALA A 70 -7.46 -2.74 4.62
N VAL A 71 -6.52 -3.18 3.80
CA VAL A 71 -6.87 -3.83 2.53
C VAL A 71 -7.45 -5.18 2.91
N GLU A 72 -8.78 -5.24 3.11
CA GLU A 72 -9.46 -6.52 2.96
C GLU A 72 -9.07 -6.98 1.56
N ASN A 73 -8.42 -8.14 1.45
CA ASN A 73 -8.13 -8.77 0.18
C ASN A 73 -9.45 -9.40 -0.28
N PRO A 74 -10.28 -8.79 -1.15
CA PRO A 74 -10.98 -9.62 -2.09
C PRO A 74 -9.89 -10.33 -2.92
N PRO A 75 -9.99 -11.64 -3.16
CA PRO A 75 -9.08 -12.32 -4.07
C PRO A 75 -9.10 -11.53 -5.38
N ASP A 76 -7.94 -10.99 -5.75
CA ASP A 76 -7.67 -10.52 -7.11
C ASP A 76 -8.81 -9.76 -7.80
N GLU A 77 -9.29 -8.65 -7.24
CA GLU A 77 -9.84 -7.62 -8.12
C GLU A 77 -8.68 -6.89 -8.78
N GLU A 78 -8.16 -7.59 -9.79
CA GLU A 78 -7.54 -7.05 -10.99
C GLU A 78 -7.97 -5.59 -11.16
N CYS A 79 -7.02 -4.66 -11.08
CA CYS A 79 -7.22 -3.33 -11.65
C CYS A 79 -7.26 -3.54 -13.17
N SER A 80 -8.39 -4.07 -13.63
CA SER A 80 -8.74 -4.28 -15.02
C SER A 80 -9.07 -2.91 -15.60
N PHE A 81 -8.22 -2.52 -16.54
CA PHE A 81 -8.48 -1.72 -17.74
C PHE A 81 -9.49 -0.56 -17.65
#